data_AF-G4HE65-F1
#
_entry.id   AF-G4HE65-F1
#
_cell.length_a   1.000
_cell.length_b   1.000
_cell.length_c   1.000
_cell.angle_alpha   90.00
_cell.angle_beta   90.00
_cell.angle_gamma   90.00
#
_symmetry.space_group_name_H-M   'P 1'
#
loop_
_entity.id
_entity.type
_entity.pdbx_description
1 polymer ?
#
loop_
_entity_poly.entity_id
_entity_poly.type
_entity_poly.pdbx_seq_one_letter_code
_entity_poly.pdbx_strand_id
1 'polypeptide(L)'
;MSAVRQDAWSAEDDLILAEVTLRHIREGSTQLAAFEEVGERIGRTSAACGFRWNSCVRKKYEEAISLAKSQRQKRSYYKKQSPLSGPQVAGVAAQELEQDAYKNDGATEETLSIDAVIRFLRQWKGGLQESSRQYKLLEKNLREKEEELARLRSENERLLKEVSEVKTDYHVVNDDYKALIQIMDRARRLAFLNEEDEELKTRFKMDANGNLERIE
;
A
#
# COMPACT_ATOMS: atom_id res chain seq x y z
N MET A 1 9.75 -39.70 -19.17
CA MET A 1 10.25 -38.87 -18.05
C MET A 1 9.05 -38.42 -17.23
N SER A 2 8.87 -38.96 -16.03
CA SER A 2 7.75 -38.61 -15.14
C SER A 2 7.95 -37.19 -14.63
N ALA A 3 7.09 -36.25 -15.04
CA ALA A 3 7.11 -34.88 -14.58
C ALA A 3 6.87 -34.85 -13.07
N VAL A 4 7.91 -34.51 -12.30
CA VAL A 4 7.83 -34.31 -10.84
C VAL A 4 6.92 -33.10 -10.59
N ARG A 5 5.78 -33.32 -9.95
CA ARG A 5 4.87 -32.24 -9.56
C ARG A 5 5.51 -31.41 -8.46
N GLN A 6 5.99 -30.22 -8.82
CA GLN A 6 6.32 -29.17 -7.86
C GLN A 6 4.99 -28.58 -7.34
N ASP A 7 4.29 -29.21 -6.40
CA ASP A 7 2.94 -28.72 -6.00
C ASP A 7 2.99 -27.51 -5.04
N ALA A 8 4.14 -27.19 -4.44
CA ALA A 8 4.26 -26.08 -3.50
C ALA A 8 4.75 -24.79 -4.20
N TRP A 9 4.04 -23.68 -3.98
CA TRP A 9 4.51 -22.32 -4.28
C TRP A 9 5.24 -21.78 -3.05
N SER A 10 6.43 -21.22 -3.24
CA SER A 10 7.17 -20.54 -2.18
C SER A 10 6.77 -19.06 -2.06
N ALA A 11 7.14 -18.42 -0.95
CA ALA A 11 6.99 -16.98 -0.80
C ALA A 11 7.87 -16.20 -1.80
N GLU A 12 9.02 -16.77 -2.18
CA GLU A 12 9.92 -16.20 -3.19
C GLU A 12 9.27 -16.21 -4.57
N ASP A 13 8.60 -17.32 -4.94
CA ASP A 13 7.87 -17.41 -6.22
C ASP A 13 6.75 -16.36 -6.29
N ASP A 14 6.03 -16.15 -5.18
CA ASP A 14 4.99 -15.12 -5.07
C ASP A 14 5.59 -13.71 -5.19
N LEU A 15 6.79 -13.47 -4.65
CA LEU A 15 7.51 -12.21 -4.73
C LEU A 15 7.96 -11.89 -6.17
N ILE A 16 8.57 -12.86 -6.84
CA ILE A 16 8.98 -12.75 -8.26
C ILE A 16 7.75 -12.49 -9.14
N LEU A 17 6.66 -13.23 -8.92
CA LEU A 17 5.41 -13.05 -9.65
C LEU A 17 4.84 -11.65 -9.45
N ALA A 18 4.88 -11.12 -8.23
CA ALA A 18 4.42 -9.77 -7.92
C ALA A 18 5.29 -8.69 -8.58
N GLU A 19 6.61 -8.78 -8.43
CA GLU A 19 7.54 -7.78 -8.95
C GLU A 19 7.43 -7.63 -10.47
N VAL A 20 7.51 -8.76 -11.20
CA VAL A 20 7.46 -8.76 -12.66
C VAL A 20 6.09 -8.30 -13.16
N THR A 21 5.00 -8.76 -12.54
CA THR A 21 3.64 -8.34 -12.94
C THR A 21 3.43 -6.85 -12.70
N LEU A 22 3.87 -6.31 -11.57
CA LEU A 22 3.77 -4.88 -11.28
C LEU A 22 4.63 -4.05 -12.25
N ARG A 23 5.82 -4.53 -12.63
CA ARG A 23 6.65 -3.91 -13.67
C ARG A 23 5.91 -3.82 -15.00
N HIS A 24 5.34 -4.92 -15.48
CA HIS A 24 4.55 -4.93 -16.73
C HIS A 24 3.36 -3.98 -16.68
N ILE A 25 2.69 -3.85 -15.52
CA ILE A 25 1.57 -2.90 -15.34
C ILE A 25 2.07 -1.45 -15.47
N ARG A 26 3.18 -1.08 -14.84
CA ARG A 26 3.78 0.27 -14.96
C ARG A 26 4.21 0.59 -16.39
N GLU A 27 4.79 -0.40 -17.05
CA GLU A 27 5.31 -0.27 -18.41
C GLU A 27 4.21 -0.27 -19.48
N GLY A 28 3.02 -0.77 -19.12
CA GLY A 28 1.86 -0.86 -20.00
C GLY A 28 1.86 -2.09 -20.91
N SER A 29 2.65 -3.11 -20.56
CA SER A 29 2.65 -4.43 -21.20
C SER A 29 1.42 -5.26 -20.77
N THR A 30 1.26 -6.46 -21.32
CA THR A 30 0.14 -7.36 -21.02
C THR A 30 0.47 -8.26 -19.83
N GLN A 31 -0.57 -8.72 -19.12
CA GLN A 31 -0.40 -9.71 -18.05
C GLN A 31 0.10 -11.05 -18.57
N LEU A 32 -0.29 -11.43 -19.79
CA LEU A 32 0.18 -12.68 -20.42
C LEU A 32 1.70 -12.67 -20.61
N ALA A 33 2.27 -11.55 -21.10
CA ALA A 33 3.71 -11.39 -21.23
C ALA A 33 4.42 -11.44 -19.86
N ALA A 34 3.81 -10.86 -18.82
CA ALA A 34 4.35 -10.95 -17.47
C ALA A 34 4.38 -12.39 -16.94
N PHE A 35 3.31 -13.16 -17.16
CA PHE A 35 3.20 -14.54 -16.70
C PHE A 35 4.10 -15.50 -17.49
N GLU A 36 4.34 -15.22 -18.77
CA GLU A 36 5.33 -15.93 -19.58
C GLU A 36 6.73 -15.71 -19.02
N GLU A 37 7.13 -14.46 -18.79
CA GLU A 37 8.43 -14.12 -18.21
C GLU A 37 8.62 -14.73 -16.81
N VAL A 38 7.61 -14.65 -15.93
CA VAL A 38 7.68 -15.28 -14.61
C VAL A 38 7.80 -16.79 -14.76
N GLY A 39 6.99 -17.39 -15.62
CA GLY A 39 7.00 -18.84 -15.87
C GLY A 39 8.39 -19.35 -16.26
N GLU A 40 9.08 -18.64 -17.15
CA GLU A 40 10.46 -18.97 -17.52
C GLU A 40 11.43 -18.88 -16.33
N ARG A 41 11.28 -17.85 -15.48
CA ARG A 41 12.16 -17.63 -14.33
C ARG A 41 12.01 -18.67 -13.22
N ILE A 42 10.78 -19.04 -12.87
CA ILE A 42 10.49 -19.99 -11.77
C ILE A 42 10.25 -21.42 -12.26
N GLY A 43 10.44 -21.69 -13.56
CA GLY A 43 10.23 -23.01 -14.17
C GLY A 43 8.76 -23.47 -14.14
N ARG A 44 7.82 -22.55 -14.33
CA ARG A 44 6.36 -22.79 -14.33
C ARG A 44 5.72 -22.41 -15.66
N THR A 45 4.50 -22.88 -15.90
CA THR A 45 3.73 -22.43 -17.07
C THR A 45 3.07 -21.09 -16.80
N SER A 46 2.94 -20.26 -17.85
CA SER A 46 2.23 -18.97 -17.78
C SER A 46 0.80 -19.11 -17.21
N ALA A 47 0.11 -20.20 -17.53
CA ALA A 47 -1.21 -20.51 -16.98
C ALA A 47 -1.19 -20.74 -15.45
N ALA A 48 -0.17 -21.43 -14.92
CA ALA A 48 -0.01 -21.64 -13.48
C ALA A 48 0.29 -20.33 -12.74
N CYS A 49 1.14 -19.48 -13.32
CA CYS A 49 1.41 -18.13 -12.81
C CYS A 49 0.13 -17.27 -12.77
N GLY A 50 -0.68 -17.33 -13.83
CA GLY A 50 -1.98 -16.64 -13.89
C GLY A 50 -2.97 -17.12 -12.81
N PHE A 51 -3.06 -18.44 -12.58
CA PHE A 51 -3.91 -18.98 -11.51
C PHE A 51 -3.44 -18.54 -10.12
N ARG A 52 -2.14 -18.63 -9.85
CA ARG A 52 -1.56 -18.20 -8.56
C ARG A 52 -1.76 -16.70 -8.32
N TRP A 53 -1.56 -15.90 -9.35
CA TRP A 53 -1.79 -14.46 -9.32
C TRP A 53 -3.23 -14.15 -8.91
N ASN A 54 -4.21 -14.69 -9.62
CA ASN A 54 -5.63 -14.36 -9.39
C ASN A 54 -6.15 -14.90 -8.05
N SER A 55 -5.68 -16.06 -7.60
CA SER A 55 -6.16 -16.69 -6.37
C SER A 55 -5.59 -16.05 -5.11
N CYS A 56 -4.28 -15.72 -5.09
CA CYS A 56 -3.57 -15.34 -3.88
C CYS A 56 -2.82 -14.01 -4.00
N VAL A 57 -1.92 -13.87 -4.97
CA VAL A 57 -0.95 -12.76 -4.98
C VAL A 57 -1.64 -11.42 -5.25
N ARG A 58 -2.58 -11.37 -6.19
CA ARG A 58 -3.29 -10.13 -6.55
C ARG A 58 -3.92 -9.43 -5.33
N LYS A 59 -4.57 -10.21 -4.45
CA LYS A 59 -5.24 -9.69 -3.25
C LYS A 59 -4.26 -9.10 -2.24
N LYS A 60 -3.04 -9.66 -2.13
CA LYS A 60 -2.00 -9.18 -1.22
C LYS A 60 -1.36 -7.86 -1.69
N TYR A 61 -1.37 -7.60 -3.01
CA TYR A 61 -0.67 -6.45 -3.61
C TYR A 61 -1.63 -5.43 -4.24
N GLU A 62 -2.90 -5.33 -3.79
CA GLU A 62 -3.91 -4.44 -4.40
C GLU A 62 -3.47 -2.96 -4.41
N GLU A 63 -2.88 -2.48 -3.31
CA GLU A 63 -2.35 -1.12 -3.21
C GLU A 63 -1.22 -0.86 -4.23
N ALA A 64 -0.28 -1.81 -4.34
CA ALA A 64 0.83 -1.72 -5.29
C ALA A 64 0.33 -1.76 -6.74
N ILE A 65 -0.72 -2.55 -7.03
CA ILE A 65 -1.37 -2.60 -8.34
C ILE A 65 -2.03 -1.24 -8.65
N SER A 66 -2.71 -0.63 -7.70
CA SER A 66 -3.32 0.69 -7.86
C SER A 66 -2.25 1.75 -8.17
N LEU A 67 -1.16 1.75 -7.41
CA LEU A 67 -0.03 2.66 -7.65
C LEU A 67 0.60 2.44 -9.03
N ALA A 68 0.84 1.19 -9.43
CA ALA A 68 1.41 0.85 -10.74
C ALA A 68 0.51 1.32 -11.89
N LYS A 69 -0.81 1.18 -11.77
CA LYS A 69 -1.79 1.70 -12.74
C LYS A 69 -1.77 3.23 -12.82
N SER A 70 -1.71 3.90 -11.67
CA SER A 70 -1.60 5.37 -11.62
C SER A 70 -0.32 5.86 -12.32
N GLN A 71 0.81 5.18 -12.11
CA GLN A 71 2.07 5.50 -12.79
C GLN A 71 1.97 5.31 -14.31
N ARG A 72 1.34 4.22 -14.78
CA ARG A 72 1.08 4.00 -16.21
C ARG A 72 0.24 5.13 -16.81
N GLN A 73 -0.80 5.57 -16.11
CA GLN A 73 -1.67 6.66 -16.57
C GLN A 73 -0.92 8.00 -16.66
N LYS A 74 -0.13 8.34 -15.63
CA LYS A 74 0.73 9.54 -15.64
C LYS A 74 1.71 9.51 -16.81
N ARG A 75 2.40 8.38 -17.03
CA ARG A 75 3.35 8.21 -18.15
C ARG A 75 2.65 8.36 -19.52
N SER A 76 1.46 7.80 -19.67
CA SER A 76 0.66 8.00 -20.89
C SER A 76 0.23 9.44 -21.10
N TYR A 77 -0.08 10.19 -20.02
CA TYR A 77 -0.44 11.60 -20.08
C TYR A 77 0.74 12.46 -20.54
N TYR A 78 1.93 12.28 -19.96
CA TYR A 78 3.14 12.98 -20.40
C TYR A 78 3.53 12.65 -21.86
N LYS A 79 3.36 11.40 -22.30
CA LYS A 79 3.63 11.02 -23.70
C LYS A 79 2.67 11.69 -24.70
N LYS A 80 1.42 11.97 -24.30
CA LYS A 80 0.43 12.68 -25.14
C LYS A 80 0.65 14.19 -25.20
N GLN A 81 1.32 14.77 -24.20
CA GLN A 81 1.61 16.21 -24.14
C GLN A 81 2.95 16.61 -24.76
N SER A 82 3.73 15.66 -25.29
CA SER A 82 4.96 15.94 -26.02
C SER A 82 4.76 15.75 -27.54
N PRO A 83 4.58 16.82 -28.33
CA PRO A 83 4.54 16.75 -29.78
C PRO A 83 5.92 16.96 -30.45
N LEU A 84 7.04 16.81 -29.73
CA LEU A 84 8.40 16.92 -30.30
C LEU A 84 9.29 15.75 -29.86
N SER A 85 9.14 14.61 -30.53
CA SER A 85 10.23 13.64 -30.69
C SER A 85 9.97 12.86 -31.97
N GLY A 86 10.47 13.42 -33.08
CA GLY A 86 10.75 12.66 -34.28
C GLY A 86 11.86 11.63 -34.00
N PRO A 87 11.93 10.55 -34.80
CA PRO A 87 12.77 9.40 -34.50
C PRO A 87 14.24 9.72 -34.76
N GLN A 88 15.08 9.80 -33.73
CA GLN A 88 16.53 9.75 -33.89
C GLN A 88 17.19 9.00 -32.72
N VAL A 89 18.00 8.01 -33.12
CA VAL A 89 19.09 7.33 -32.40
C VAL A 89 18.74 6.25 -31.36
N ALA A 90 18.46 5.05 -31.87
CA ALA A 90 18.90 3.81 -31.22
C ALA A 90 19.18 2.77 -32.33
N GLY A 91 20.39 2.80 -32.87
CA GLY A 91 20.87 1.88 -33.89
C GLY A 91 22.38 1.74 -33.77
N VAL A 92 22.82 0.93 -32.80
CA VAL A 92 24.17 0.36 -32.80
C VAL A 92 23.99 -1.15 -32.72
N ALA A 93 23.81 -1.75 -33.88
CA ALA A 93 24.02 -3.17 -34.12
C ALA A 93 24.59 -3.30 -35.54
N ALA A 94 25.66 -4.07 -35.63
CA ALA A 94 26.54 -4.23 -36.76
C ALA A 94 25.87 -4.79 -38.02
N GLN A 95 26.44 -4.40 -39.17
CA GLN A 95 26.52 -5.03 -40.50
C GLN A 95 26.45 -3.89 -41.55
N GLU A 96 27.15 -3.84 -42.66
CA GLU A 96 28.24 -4.58 -43.32
C GLU A 96 28.69 -3.64 -44.45
N LEU A 97 29.86 -3.89 -45.04
CA LEU A 97 30.44 -3.11 -46.14
C LEU A 97 29.57 -3.18 -47.41
N GLU A 98 29.36 -2.05 -48.09
CA GLU A 98 29.43 -1.98 -49.56
C GLU A 98 29.52 -0.53 -50.07
N GLN A 99 30.55 -0.29 -50.89
CA GLN A 99 30.71 0.86 -51.77
C GLN A 99 29.73 0.75 -52.93
N ASP A 100 29.00 1.81 -53.28
CA ASP A 100 29.13 2.46 -54.59
C ASP A 100 28.11 3.59 -54.82
N ALA A 101 28.50 4.47 -55.75
CA ALA A 101 27.68 5.35 -56.58
C ALA A 101 27.27 6.74 -56.03
N TYR A 102 28.13 7.70 -56.34
CA TYR A 102 27.81 9.07 -56.80
C TYR A 102 26.34 9.35 -57.15
N LYS A 103 25.70 10.23 -56.37
CA LYS A 103 24.88 11.32 -56.91
C LYS A 103 25.12 12.60 -56.13
N ASN A 104 25.74 13.54 -56.84
CA ASN A 104 25.78 14.95 -56.53
C ASN A 104 24.34 15.49 -56.53
N ASP A 105 23.84 15.91 -55.37
CA ASP A 105 22.76 16.90 -55.28
C ASP A 105 23.23 18.01 -54.35
N GLY A 106 22.99 19.24 -54.78
CA GLY A 106 23.64 20.44 -54.29
C GLY A 106 23.43 20.65 -52.80
N ALA A 107 24.50 20.49 -52.03
CA ALA A 107 24.64 21.15 -50.75
C ALA A 107 24.81 22.65 -50.99
N THR A 108 23.72 23.35 -51.32
CA THR A 108 23.62 24.77 -51.01
C THR A 108 23.49 24.86 -49.50
N GLU A 109 24.49 25.47 -48.88
CA GLU A 109 24.54 25.91 -47.50
C GLU A 109 23.13 26.19 -46.95
N GLU A 110 22.80 25.52 -45.84
CA GLU A 110 21.60 25.71 -45.04
C GLU A 110 21.51 27.15 -44.54
N THR A 111 21.13 28.07 -45.41
CA THR A 111 20.69 29.40 -45.01
C THR A 111 19.29 29.22 -44.43
N LEU A 112 19.27 29.06 -43.10
CA LEU A 112 18.05 29.04 -42.30
C LEU A 112 17.16 30.22 -42.72
N SER A 113 16.11 29.94 -43.49
CA SER A 113 15.22 30.96 -44.04
C SER A 113 14.68 31.86 -42.91
N ILE A 114 14.67 33.18 -43.12
CA ILE A 114 14.16 34.15 -42.14
C ILE A 114 12.70 33.81 -41.74
N ASP A 115 11.91 33.26 -42.66
CA ASP A 115 10.54 32.80 -42.39
C ASP A 115 10.49 31.54 -41.52
N ALA A 116 11.50 30.66 -41.61
CA ALA A 116 11.65 29.51 -40.73
C ALA A 116 12.00 29.96 -39.30
N VAL A 117 12.86 30.97 -39.15
CA VAL A 117 13.20 31.58 -37.86
C VAL A 117 11.97 32.25 -37.23
N ILE A 118 11.18 33.00 -38.01
CA ILE A 118 9.96 33.65 -37.51
C ILE A 118 8.93 32.61 -37.04
N ARG A 119 8.73 31.52 -37.80
CA ARG A 119 7.83 30.42 -37.38
C ARG A 119 8.31 29.78 -36.07
N PHE A 120 9.61 29.49 -35.96
CA PHE A 120 10.20 28.92 -34.76
C PHE A 120 10.00 29.82 -33.53
N LEU A 121 10.29 31.12 -33.65
CA LEU A 121 10.14 32.07 -32.54
C LEU A 121 8.67 32.24 -32.11
N ARG A 122 7.71 32.22 -33.05
CA ARG A 122 6.28 32.25 -32.72
C ARG A 122 5.84 30.98 -31.99
N GLN A 123 6.30 29.81 -32.44
CA GLN A 123 6.02 28.54 -31.77
C GLN A 123 6.65 28.51 -30.38
N TRP A 124 7.88 28.98 -30.24
CA TRP A 124 8.57 29.08 -28.95
C TRP A 124 7.87 30.02 -27.99
N LYS A 125 7.40 31.19 -28.45
CA LYS A 125 6.57 32.11 -27.66
C LYS A 125 5.26 31.44 -27.18
N GLY A 126 4.60 30.67 -28.06
CA GLY A 126 3.42 29.90 -27.70
C GLY A 126 3.72 28.83 -26.65
N GLY A 127 4.83 28.10 -26.80
CA GLY A 127 5.29 27.10 -25.83
C GLY A 127 5.63 27.71 -24.47
N LEU A 128 6.27 28.89 -24.45
CA LEU A 128 6.59 29.60 -23.21
C LEU A 128 5.32 30.07 -22.48
N GLN A 129 4.32 30.55 -23.23
CA GLN A 129 3.02 30.94 -22.65
C GLN A 129 2.26 29.74 -22.11
N GLU A 130 2.25 28.62 -22.82
CA GLU A 130 1.61 27.40 -22.36
C GLU A 130 2.34 26.83 -21.13
N SER A 131 3.67 26.78 -21.15
CA SER A 131 4.47 26.37 -20.00
C SER A 131 4.24 27.27 -18.78
N SER A 132 4.06 28.59 -19.00
CA SER A 132 3.72 29.54 -17.92
C SER A 132 2.33 29.28 -17.34
N ARG A 133 1.35 28.89 -18.16
CA ARG A 133 0.00 28.50 -17.71
C ARG A 133 0.05 27.19 -16.92
N GLN A 134 0.77 26.20 -17.43
CA GLN A 134 0.95 24.92 -16.74
C GLN A 134 1.65 25.10 -15.40
N TYR A 135 2.68 25.96 -15.32
CA TYR A 135 3.36 26.29 -14.07
C TYR A 135 2.38 26.88 -13.04
N LYS A 136 1.57 27.87 -13.43
CA LYS A 136 0.56 28.47 -12.53
C LYS A 136 -0.48 27.45 -12.03
N LEU A 137 -0.90 26.54 -12.89
CA LEU A 137 -1.84 25.48 -12.52
C LEU A 137 -1.20 24.48 -11.55
N LEU A 138 0.04 24.08 -11.81
CA LEU A 138 0.82 23.21 -10.92
C LEU A 138 1.03 23.86 -9.55
N GLU A 139 1.38 25.15 -9.52
CA GLU A 139 1.56 25.91 -8.29
C GLU A 139 0.26 25.98 -7.47
N LYS A 140 -0.88 26.21 -8.13
CA LYS A 140 -2.20 26.18 -7.48
C LYS A 140 -2.52 24.80 -6.90
N ASN A 141 -2.33 23.74 -7.68
CA ASN A 141 -2.59 22.37 -7.23
C ASN A 141 -1.67 21.98 -6.05
N LEU A 142 -0.41 22.42 -6.08
CA LEU A 142 0.52 22.20 -4.98
C LEU A 142 0.01 22.85 -3.69
N ARG A 143 -0.42 24.12 -3.77
CA ARG A 143 -0.98 24.86 -2.64
C ARG A 143 -2.23 24.17 -2.07
N GLU A 144 -3.16 23.75 -2.92
CA GLU A 144 -4.36 23.02 -2.49
C GLU A 144 -4.00 21.70 -1.79
N LYS A 145 -3.00 20.98 -2.29
CA LYS A 145 -2.53 19.72 -1.69
C LYS A 145 -1.81 19.94 -0.36
N GLU A 146 -1.04 21.01 -0.23
CA GLU A 146 -0.40 21.39 1.04
C GLU A 146 -1.44 21.75 2.10
N GLU A 147 -2.49 22.49 1.74
CA GLU A 147 -3.62 22.79 2.64
C GLU A 147 -4.38 21.53 3.06
N GLU A 148 -4.65 20.63 2.12
CA GLU A 148 -5.30 19.33 2.41
C GLU A 148 -4.45 18.48 3.36
N LEU A 149 -3.14 18.40 3.11
CA LEU A 149 -2.20 17.70 3.99
C LEU A 149 -2.15 18.31 5.39
N ALA A 150 -2.16 19.64 5.50
CA ALA A 150 -2.19 20.32 6.79
C ALA A 150 -3.47 19.99 7.57
N ARG A 151 -4.63 19.99 6.91
CA ARG A 151 -5.92 19.61 7.52
C ARG A 151 -5.91 18.16 7.99
N LEU A 152 -5.49 17.22 7.14
CA LEU A 152 -5.43 15.80 7.48
C LEU A 152 -4.44 15.50 8.61
N ARG A 153 -3.33 16.24 8.71
CA ARG A 153 -2.39 16.13 9.82
C ARG A 153 -2.99 16.61 11.13
N SER A 154 -3.63 17.78 11.12
CA SER A 154 -4.33 18.32 12.30
C SER A 154 -5.43 17.37 12.78
N GLU A 155 -6.19 16.80 11.85
CA GLU A 155 -7.24 15.83 12.17
C GLU A 155 -6.67 14.52 12.73
N ASN A 156 -5.57 14.01 12.17
CA ASN A 156 -4.88 12.84 12.74
C ASN A 156 -4.38 13.13 14.16
N GLU A 157 -3.80 14.30 14.40
CA GLU A 157 -3.33 14.68 15.74
C GLU A 157 -4.49 14.74 16.74
N ARG A 158 -5.63 15.31 16.34
CA ARG A 158 -6.86 15.34 17.14
C ARG A 158 -7.35 13.94 17.46
N LEU A 159 -7.50 13.08 16.45
CA LEU A 159 -7.97 11.71 16.63
C LEU A 159 -7.01 10.87 17.48
N LEU A 160 -5.71 11.04 17.32
CA LEU A 160 -4.71 10.37 18.17
C LEU A 160 -4.85 10.77 19.64
N LYS A 161 -5.13 12.05 19.89
CA LYS A 161 -5.36 12.56 21.25
C LYS A 161 -6.64 11.96 21.85
N GLU A 162 -7.74 11.95 21.11
CA GLU A 162 -9.00 11.33 21.54
C GLU A 162 -8.85 9.84 21.80
N VAL A 163 -8.16 9.11 20.92
CA VAL A 163 -7.87 7.69 21.12
C VAL A 163 -7.02 7.48 22.37
N SER A 164 -6.04 8.35 22.63
CA SER A 164 -5.23 8.28 23.84
C SER A 164 -6.07 8.48 25.09
N GLU A 165 -6.94 9.50 25.10
CA GLU A 165 -7.83 9.82 26.23
C GLU A 165 -8.80 8.66 26.52
N VAL A 166 -9.48 8.15 25.50
CA VAL A 166 -10.39 7.00 25.64
C VAL A 166 -9.65 5.76 26.14
N LYS A 167 -8.41 5.55 25.67
CA LYS A 167 -7.59 4.42 26.12
C LYS A 167 -7.17 4.56 27.58
N THR A 168 -6.82 5.76 28.05
CA THR A 168 -6.51 5.99 29.46
C THR A 168 -7.74 5.78 30.33
N ASP A 169 -8.90 6.29 29.92
CA ASP A 169 -10.16 6.12 30.65
C ASP A 169 -10.55 4.64 30.73
N TYR A 170 -10.41 3.91 29.63
CA TYR A 170 -10.62 2.47 29.61
C TYR A 170 -9.70 1.73 30.58
N HIS A 171 -8.43 2.11 30.65
CA HIS A 171 -7.49 1.51 31.60
C HIS A 171 -7.88 1.76 33.05
N VAL A 172 -8.25 3.00 33.39
CA VAL A 172 -8.71 3.37 34.75
C VAL A 172 -9.94 2.56 35.13
N VAL A 173 -10.96 2.56 34.27
CA VAL A 173 -12.21 1.81 34.51
C VAL A 173 -11.95 0.31 34.64
N ASN A 174 -11.08 -0.26 33.80
CA ASN A 174 -10.73 -1.68 33.87
C ASN A 174 -9.97 -2.02 35.17
N ASP A 175 -9.12 -1.14 35.66
CA ASP A 175 -8.42 -1.35 36.93
C ASP A 175 -9.38 -1.22 38.13
N ASP A 176 -10.33 -0.29 38.09
CA ASP A 176 -11.42 -0.19 39.06
C ASP A 176 -12.30 -1.45 39.05
N TYR A 177 -12.64 -1.99 37.86
CA TYR A 177 -13.36 -3.25 37.74
C TYR A 177 -12.60 -4.42 38.38
N LYS A 178 -11.28 -4.51 38.19
CA LYS A 178 -10.46 -5.54 38.86
C LYS A 178 -10.45 -5.35 40.37
N ALA A 179 -10.34 -4.12 40.86
CA ALA A 179 -10.39 -3.83 42.29
C ALA A 179 -11.74 -4.24 42.89
N LEU A 180 -12.84 -3.96 42.21
CA LEU A 180 -14.18 -4.40 42.62
C LEU A 180 -14.28 -5.93 42.69
N ILE A 181 -13.74 -6.66 41.70
CA ILE A 181 -13.70 -8.13 41.72
C ILE A 181 -12.89 -8.64 42.92
N GLN A 182 -11.73 -8.04 43.21
CA GLN A 182 -10.91 -8.42 44.37
C GLN A 182 -11.64 -8.18 45.70
N ILE A 183 -12.34 -7.05 45.84
CA ILE A 183 -13.16 -6.76 47.02
C ILE A 183 -14.29 -7.79 47.13
N MET A 184 -14.95 -8.12 46.04
CA MET A 184 -16.04 -9.10 46.01
C MET A 184 -15.56 -10.51 46.38
N ASP A 185 -14.40 -10.93 45.88
CA ASP A 185 -13.78 -12.22 46.25
C ASP A 185 -13.34 -12.23 47.71
N ARG A 186 -12.83 -11.12 48.25
CA ARG A 186 -12.49 -10.99 49.67
C ARG A 186 -13.74 -11.05 50.55
N ALA A 187 -14.80 -10.34 50.18
CA ALA A 187 -16.08 -10.38 50.88
C ALA A 187 -16.67 -11.79 50.86
N ARG A 188 -16.59 -12.49 49.72
CA ARG A 188 -17.00 -13.89 49.59
C ARG A 188 -16.23 -14.79 50.57
N ARG A 189 -14.90 -14.68 50.64
CA ARG A 189 -14.09 -15.47 51.58
C ARG A 189 -14.44 -15.19 53.05
N LEU A 190 -14.67 -13.93 53.42
CA LEU A 190 -15.06 -13.58 54.79
C LEU A 190 -16.46 -14.11 55.15
N ALA A 191 -17.40 -14.11 54.20
CA ALA A 191 -18.72 -14.70 54.43
C ALA A 191 -18.64 -16.21 54.69
N PHE A 192 -17.86 -16.95 53.91
CA PHE A 192 -17.64 -18.39 54.14
C PHE A 192 -16.96 -18.69 55.49
N LEU A 193 -15.94 -17.93 55.88
CA LEU A 193 -15.28 -18.11 57.17
C LEU A 193 -16.21 -17.80 58.37
N ASN A 194 -17.07 -16.79 58.23
CA ASN A 194 -18.08 -16.50 59.25
C ASN A 194 -19.16 -17.59 59.35
N GLU A 195 -19.52 -18.25 58.25
CA GLU A 195 -20.44 -19.41 58.28
C GLU A 195 -19.81 -20.60 59.01
N GLU A 196 -18.54 -20.91 58.77
CA GLU A 196 -17.81 -21.96 59.51
C GLU A 196 -17.70 -21.64 61.02
N ASP A 197 -17.40 -20.39 61.40
CA ASP A 197 -17.33 -19.97 62.81
C ASP A 197 -18.71 -19.96 63.51
N GLU A 198 -19.80 -19.65 62.79
CA GLU A 198 -21.16 -19.76 63.34
C GLU A 198 -21.65 -21.22 63.41
N GLU A 199 -21.25 -22.10 62.49
CA GLU A 199 -21.49 -23.55 62.58
C GLU A 199 -20.70 -24.20 63.72
N LEU A 200 -19.48 -23.70 64.03
CA LEU A 200 -18.66 -24.17 65.14
C LEU A 200 -19.12 -23.65 66.51
N LYS A 201 -19.96 -22.61 66.57
CA LYS A 201 -20.57 -22.16 67.84
C LYS A 201 -21.65 -23.14 68.28
N THR A 202 -21.28 -24.05 69.17
CA THR A 202 -22.22 -24.91 69.89
C THR A 202 -23.29 -24.05 70.56
N ARG A 203 -24.53 -24.14 70.08
CA ARG A 203 -25.66 -23.39 70.66
C ARG A 203 -26.10 -24.07 71.96
N PHE A 204 -26.21 -23.29 73.03
CA PHE A 204 -26.73 -23.77 74.31
C PHE A 204 -28.12 -23.21 74.55
N LYS A 205 -29.05 -24.04 75.03
CA LYS A 205 -30.37 -23.58 75.48
C LYS A 205 -30.52 -23.87 76.96
N MET A 206 -31.11 -22.90 77.67
CA MET A 206 -31.39 -23.01 79.08
C MET A 206 -32.69 -23.80 79.28
N ASP A 207 -32.65 -24.83 80.12
CA ASP A 207 -33.82 -25.59 80.54
C ASP A 207 -34.67 -24.78 81.56
N ALA A 208 -35.86 -25.29 81.89
CA ALA A 208 -36.76 -24.62 82.85
C ALA A 208 -36.20 -24.55 84.28
N ASN A 209 -35.12 -25.28 84.57
CA ASN A 209 -34.44 -25.33 85.87
C ASN A 209 -33.20 -24.44 85.93
N GLY A 210 -32.85 -23.76 84.83
CA GLY A 210 -31.71 -22.83 84.74
C GLY A 210 -30.38 -23.48 84.33
N ASN A 211 -30.35 -24.75 83.95
CA ASN A 211 -29.15 -25.43 83.44
C ASN A 211 -29.04 -25.26 81.93
N LEU A 212 -27.82 -25.07 81.42
CA LEU A 212 -27.53 -24.91 80.00
C LEU A 212 -27.19 -26.26 79.37
N GLU A 213 -28.03 -26.74 78.45
CA GLU A 213 -27.75 -27.94 77.66
C GLU A 213 -27.29 -27.56 76.25
N ARG A 214 -26.35 -28.34 75.70
CA ARG A 214 -25.85 -28.15 74.32
C ARG A 214 -26.90 -28.68 73.36
N ILE A 215 -27.36 -27.84 72.43
CA ILE A 215 -28.20 -28.25 71.31
C ILE A 215 -27.28 -28.85 70.25
N GLU A 216 -27.57 -30.08 69.81
CA GLU A 216 -26.98 -30.68 68.60
C GLU A 216 -27.58 -30.06 67.33
#